data_AF-A0ABC8EFS4-F1
#
_entry.id   AF-A0ABC8EFS4-F1
#
_cell.length_a   1.000
_cell.length_b   1.000
_cell.length_c   1.000
_cell.angle_alpha   90.00
_cell.angle_beta   90.00
_cell.angle_gamma   90.00
#
_symmetry.space_group_name_H-M   'P 1'
#
loop_
_entity.id
_entity.type
_entity.pdbx_description
1 polymer ?
#
loop_
_entity_poly.entity_id
_entity_poly.type
_entity_poly.pdbx_seq_one_letter_code
_entity_poly.pdbx_strand_id
1 'polypeptide(L)'
;MEIECLTIEEGSKLIIYINGHKHSEAEAMEDIKIYPNSITMLDGMLLCTDGNKPVIKKEKSIYEVYCWYQDCFYINDGKAYESASNA
;
A
#
# COMPACT_ATOMS: atom_id res chain seq x y z
N MET A 1 -15.81 -10.11 11.45
CA MET A 1 -14.48 -10.71 11.25
C MET A 1 -13.50 -9.56 11.44
N GLU A 2 -12.75 -9.56 12.53
CA GLU A 2 -11.72 -8.53 12.74
C GLU A 2 -10.59 -8.79 11.76
N ILE A 3 -10.27 -7.81 10.92
CA ILE A 3 -9.17 -7.91 9.97
C ILE A 3 -7.94 -7.44 10.73
N GLU A 4 -7.11 -8.39 11.13
CA GLU A 4 -5.93 -8.10 11.93
C GLU A 4 -4.90 -7.31 11.11
N CYS A 5 -4.34 -6.31 11.77
CA CYS A 5 -3.22 -5.55 11.26
C CYS A 5 -1.98 -6.46 11.13
N LEU A 6 -1.26 -6.38 10.01
CA LEU A 6 -0.06 -7.17 9.77
C LEU A 6 1.20 -6.29 9.82
N THR A 7 2.27 -6.82 10.42
CA THR A 7 3.60 -6.21 10.39
C THR A 7 4.47 -6.85 9.31
N ILE A 8 4.96 -6.03 8.39
CA ILE A 8 5.98 -6.39 7.39
C ILE A 8 7.33 -6.05 8.02
N GLU A 9 8.20 -7.04 8.15
CA GLU A 9 9.52 -6.89 8.78
C GLU A 9 10.48 -6.13 7.85
N GLU A 10 11.39 -5.33 8.44
CA GLU A 10 12.52 -4.69 7.72
C GLU A 10 13.25 -5.69 6.80
N GLY A 11 13.68 -5.21 5.63
CA GLY A 11 14.35 -6.00 4.59
C GLY A 11 13.42 -6.93 3.79
N SER A 12 12.13 -6.96 4.11
CA SER A 12 11.16 -7.74 3.33
C SER A 12 10.87 -7.10 1.98
N LYS A 13 10.60 -7.95 0.97
CA LYS A 13 10.10 -7.53 -0.33
C LYS A 13 8.60 -7.25 -0.26
N LEU A 14 8.19 -6.08 -0.75
CA LEU A 14 6.80 -5.71 -0.99
C LEU A 14 6.50 -5.79 -2.48
N ILE A 15 5.37 -6.41 -2.83
CA ILE A 15 4.78 -6.36 -4.16
C ILE A 15 3.48 -5.56 -4.04
N ILE A 16 3.46 -4.36 -4.60
CA ILE A 16 2.36 -3.41 -4.43
C ILE A 16 1.36 -3.61 -5.57
N TYR A 17 0.12 -3.90 -5.22
CA TYR A 17 -1.01 -3.98 -6.14
C TYR A 17 -1.91 -2.77 -5.94
N ILE A 18 -2.25 -2.08 -7.03
CA ILE A 18 -3.20 -0.97 -7.03
C ILE A 18 -4.37 -1.34 -7.94
N ASN A 19 -5.60 -1.24 -7.42
CA ASN A 19 -6.82 -1.62 -8.13
C ASN A 19 -6.76 -3.04 -8.74
N GLY A 20 -6.12 -3.98 -8.03
CA GLY A 20 -5.97 -5.38 -8.46
C GLY A 20 -4.82 -5.65 -9.45
N HIS A 21 -4.09 -4.62 -9.89
CA HIS A 21 -2.97 -4.78 -10.82
C HIS A 21 -1.64 -4.56 -10.10
N LYS A 22 -0.64 -5.41 -10.39
CA LYS A 22 0.72 -5.22 -9.88
C LYS A 22 1.28 -3.91 -10.43
N HIS A 23 1.71 -3.02 -9.54
CA HIS A 23 2.21 -1.71 -9.89
C HIS A 23 3.73 -1.65 -9.74
N SER A 24 4.26 -1.91 -8.55
CA SER A 24 5.69 -1.84 -8.27
C SER A 24 6.16 -2.90 -7.27
N GLU A 25 7.48 -3.00 -7.10
CA GLU A 25 8.14 -3.79 -6.07
C GLU A 25 9.07 -2.88 -5.28
N ALA A 26 9.06 -3.01 -3.96
CA ALA A 26 9.88 -2.24 -3.04
C ALA A 26 10.46 -3.12 -1.93
N GLU A 27 11.37 -2.56 -1.15
CA GLU A 27 11.93 -3.20 0.05
C GLU A 27 11.51 -2.40 1.28
N ALA A 28 11.15 -3.09 2.37
CA ALA A 28 10.85 -2.48 3.65
C ALA A 28 12.15 -1.93 4.26
N MET A 29 12.31 -0.60 4.31
CA MET A 29 13.49 0.01 4.92
C MET A 29 13.42 0.04 6.47
N GLU A 30 12.26 -0.26 7.03
CA GLU A 30 11.97 -0.39 8.46
C GLU A 30 10.77 -1.34 8.64
N ASP A 31 10.43 -1.69 9.88
CA ASP A 31 9.19 -2.44 10.16
C ASP A 31 7.95 -1.62 9.80
N ILE A 32 7.10 -2.14 8.91
CA ILE A 32 5.90 -1.44 8.44
C ILE A 32 4.65 -2.12 8.99
N LYS A 33 3.81 -1.37 9.68
CA LYS A 33 2.52 -1.84 10.18
C LYS A 33 1.39 -1.42 9.23
N ILE A 34 0.74 -2.38 8.59
CA ILE A 34 -0.33 -2.13 7.61
C ILE A 34 -1.70 -2.42 8.22
N TYR A 35 -2.51 -1.38 8.33
CA TYR A 35 -3.91 -1.47 8.76
C TYR A 35 -4.85 -1.55 7.54
N PRO A 36 -6.00 -2.22 7.64
CA PRO A 36 -7.03 -2.16 6.59
C PRO A 36 -7.68 -0.77 6.54
N ASN A 37 -8.15 -0.34 5.35
CA ASN A 37 -8.82 0.96 5.14
C ASN A 37 -8.04 2.15 5.72
N SER A 38 -6.72 2.14 5.58
CA SER A 38 -5.85 3.18 6.12
C SER A 38 -5.02 3.82 5.02
N ILE A 39 -4.69 5.10 5.21
CA ILE A 39 -3.79 5.81 4.33
C ILE A 39 -2.36 5.46 4.76
N THR A 40 -1.55 5.01 3.80
CA THR A 40 -0.15 4.68 4.02
C THR A 40 0.71 5.21 2.88
N MET A 41 2.00 5.39 3.14
CA MET A 41 2.97 5.74 2.10
C MET A 41 3.80 4.51 1.76
N LEU A 42 3.76 4.08 0.50
CA LEU A 42 4.52 2.95 -0.01
C LEU A 42 5.18 3.35 -1.32
N ASP A 43 6.48 3.09 -1.44
CA ASP A 43 7.23 3.39 -2.67
C ASP A 43 7.05 4.86 -3.15
N GLY A 44 7.03 5.79 -2.19
CA GLY A 44 6.82 7.22 -2.43
C GLY A 44 5.38 7.63 -2.81
N MET A 45 4.42 6.69 -2.82
CA MET A 45 3.01 6.95 -3.15
C MET A 45 2.15 6.94 -1.90
N LEU A 46 1.20 7.88 -1.82
CA LEU A 46 0.14 7.88 -0.81
C LEU A 46 -1.03 7.01 -1.29
N LEU A 47 -1.33 5.92 -0.59
CA LEU A 47 -2.28 4.89 -1.01
C LEU A 47 -3.29 4.57 0.11
N CYS A 48 -4.49 4.15 -0.28
CA CYS A 48 -5.48 3.60 0.65
C CYS A 48 -5.40 2.06 0.63
N THR A 49 -5.10 1.44 1.76
CA THR A 49 -4.99 -0.02 1.86
C THR A 49 -6.35 -0.70 1.76
N ASP A 50 -6.38 -1.90 1.18
CA ASP A 50 -7.63 -2.65 1.04
C ASP A 50 -8.30 -2.92 2.39
N GLY A 51 -9.63 -2.76 2.43
CA GLY A 51 -10.41 -2.90 3.65
C GLY A 51 -10.64 -4.32 4.10
N ASN A 52 -10.42 -5.33 3.24
CA ASN A 52 -10.68 -6.74 3.51
C ASN A 52 -9.38 -7.53 3.69
N LYS A 53 -8.44 -7.38 2.75
CA LYS A 53 -7.16 -8.09 2.71
C LYS A 53 -6.04 -7.15 2.28
N PRO A 54 -5.61 -6.21 3.16
CA PRO A 54 -4.59 -5.23 2.81
C PRO A 54 -3.22 -5.86 2.56
N VAL A 55 -2.90 -6.99 3.20
CA VAL A 55 -1.60 -7.67 3.04
C VAL A 55 -1.79 -9.18 2.98
N ILE A 56 -1.03 -9.84 2.10
CA ILE A 56 -0.89 -11.29 2.03
C ILE A 56 0.59 -11.65 2.10
N LYS A 57 1.00 -12.44 3.09
CA LYS A 57 2.33 -13.06 3.14
C LYS A 57 2.37 -14.24 2.16
N LYS A 58 3.25 -14.18 1.15
CA LYS A 58 3.40 -15.27 0.17
C LYS A 58 4.38 -16.33 0.63
N GLU A 59 5.54 -15.88 1.06
CA GLU A 59 6.61 -16.71 1.56
C GLU A 59 7.43 -15.94 2.59
N LYS A 60 8.56 -16.50 3.03
CA LYS A 60 9.42 -15.83 4.00
C LYS A 60 9.90 -14.50 3.41
N SER A 61 9.62 -13.40 4.10
CA SER A 61 10.04 -12.05 3.73
C SER A 61 9.50 -11.53 2.38
N ILE A 62 8.42 -12.11 1.84
CA ILE A 62 7.72 -11.57 0.65
C ILE A 62 6.24 -11.37 0.94
N TYR A 63 5.79 -10.14 0.73
CA TYR A 63 4.44 -9.67 1.03
C TYR A 63 3.82 -9.01 -0.20
N GLU A 64 2.55 -9.33 -0.47
CA GLU A 64 1.72 -8.58 -1.40
C GLU A 64 0.90 -7.56 -0.61
N VAL A 65 0.94 -6.30 -1.01
CA VAL A 65 0.15 -5.23 -0.40
C VAL A 65 -0.88 -4.75 -1.40
N TYR A 66 -2.16 -4.82 -1.02
CA TYR A 66 -3.29 -4.45 -1.86
C TYR A 66 -3.80 -3.08 -1.47
N CYS A 67 -3.84 -2.20 -2.45
CA CYS A 67 -4.22 -0.81 -2.29
C CYS A 67 -5.19 -0.38 -3.38
N TRP A 68 -5.83 0.74 -3.10
CA TRP A 68 -6.55 1.58 -4.03
C TRP A 68 -5.82 2.91 -4.10
N TYR A 69 -5.88 3.58 -5.25
CA TYR A 69 -5.56 5.01 -5.23
C TYR A 69 -6.52 5.66 -4.24
N GLN A 70 -5.96 6.42 -3.29
CA GLN A 70 -6.80 7.27 -2.49
C GLN A 70 -7.44 8.30 -3.43
N ASP A 71 -8.68 8.74 -3.14
CA ASP A 71 -9.31 9.89 -3.81
C ASP A 71 -8.58 11.22 -3.54
N CYS A 72 -7.28 11.19 -3.28
CA CYS A 72 -6.50 12.31 -2.79
C CYS A 72 -5.10 12.28 -3.40
N PHE A 73 -4.85 13.28 -4.23
CA PHE A 73 -3.58 13.95 -4.42
C PHE A 73 -2.34 13.10 -4.75
N TYR A 74 -2.05 12.91 -6.04
CA TYR A 74 -0.67 12.58 -6.44
C TYR A 74 0.23 13.74 -6.03
N ILE A 75 1.26 13.47 -5.22
CA ILE A 75 2.25 14.48 -4.84
C ILE A 75 3.37 14.45 -5.88
N ASN A 76 3.38 15.44 -6.77
CA ASN A 76 4.51 15.72 -7.64
C ASN A 76 5.18 17.02 -7.17
N ASP A 77 6.50 17.03 -6.99
CA ASP A 77 7.24 18.24 -6.61
C ASP A 77 6.69 18.91 -5.33
N GLY A 78 6.30 18.11 -4.33
CA GLY A 78 5.77 18.60 -3.05
C GLY A 78 4.38 19.24 -3.12
N LYS A 79 3.66 19.13 -4.24
CA LYS A 79 2.32 19.68 -4.41
C LYS A 79 1.29 18.57 -4.59
N ALA A 80 0.20 18.69 -3.85
CA ALA A 80 -0.95 17.81 -3.91
C ALA A 80 -1.83 18.17 -5.13
N TYR A 81 -2.02 17.25 -6.08
CA TYR A 81 -2.88 17.45 -7.26
C TYR A 81 -4.09 16.52 -7.26
N GLU A 82 -5.31 17.07 -7.28
CA GLU A 82 -6.55 16.30 -7.29
C GLU A 82 -6.51 15.24 -8.40
N SER A 83 -6.54 13.96 -8.00
CA SER A 83 -6.76 12.87 -8.94
C SER A 83 -8.21 13.01 -9.37
N ALA A 84 -8.44 13.43 -10.61
CA ALA A 84 -9.76 13.33 -11.23
C ALA A 84 -10.13 11.85 -11.29
N SER A 85 -10.80 11.33 -10.25
CA SER A 85 -11.71 10.21 -10.44
C SER A 85 -12.82 10.74 -11.34
N ASN A 86 -12.63 10.56 -12.65
CA ASN A 86 -13.68 10.85 -13.62
C ASN A 86 -14.89 10.00 -13.24
N ALA A 87 -15.99 10.70 -12.95
CA ALA A 87 -17.41 10.38 -13.11
C ALA A 87 -17.80 8.93 -13.44
#